data_AF-A0A820MYM7-F1
#
_entry.id   AF-A0A820MYM7-F1
#
_cell.length_a   1.000
_cell.length_b   1.000
_cell.length_c   1.000
_cell.angle_alpha   90.00
_cell.angle_beta   90.00
_cell.angle_gamma   90.00
#
_symmetry.space_group_name_H-M   'P 1'
#
loop_
_entity.id
_entity.type
_entity.pdbx_description
1 polymer ?
#
loop_
_entity_poly.entity_id
_entity_poly.type
_entity_poly.pdbx_seq_one_letter_code
_entity_poly.pdbx_strand_id
1 'polypeptide(L)'
;GDAMGIPFENLTPEQIAEIQMSLKSKNDLLFVNTAGRNPYIPKEWQTGRWGDATQLSLAIMNAITKHVCDDDDGSEKFSLIDRIVDEHVKEWWDCTDGWGNGTKSAIERIAQGCYSYCNSGGSSSGNGVIMKLTPVAFFFHICNLSINDELVELICRMTHMSSVTIVTAFIYVYLCIFICSQC
;
A
#
# COMPACT_ATOMS: atom_id res chain seq x y z
N GLY A 1 12.23 -2.67 -2.10
CA GLY A 1 11.84 -2.78 -0.68
C GLY A 1 10.95 -3.99 -0.51
N ASP A 2 9.67 -3.85 -0.85
CA ASP A 2 8.63 -4.89 -0.75
C ASP A 2 9.09 -6.30 -1.17
N ALA A 3 9.35 -6.53 -2.47
CA ALA A 3 9.74 -7.85 -2.98
C ALA A 3 10.97 -8.49 -2.31
N MET A 4 11.90 -7.67 -1.78
CA MET A 4 13.08 -8.18 -1.06
C MET A 4 12.75 -8.57 0.39
N GLY A 5 11.71 -7.98 0.98
CA GLY A 5 11.28 -8.22 2.36
C GLY A 5 10.39 -9.45 2.53
N ILE A 6 9.56 -9.77 1.54
CA ILE A 6 8.61 -10.91 1.57
C ILE A 6 9.24 -12.24 2.03
N PRO A 7 10.45 -12.65 1.58
CA PRO A 7 11.07 -13.91 2.01
C PRO A 7 11.40 -13.98 3.51
N PHE A 8 11.43 -12.82 4.17
CA PHE A 8 11.86 -12.66 5.56
C PHE A 8 10.72 -12.20 6.48
N GLU A 9 9.53 -12.01 5.93
CA GLU A 9 8.38 -11.57 6.70
C GLU A 9 8.01 -12.62 7.77
N ASN A 10 7.72 -12.16 8.99
CA ASN A 10 7.42 -12.99 10.16
C ASN A 10 8.57 -13.89 10.64
N LEU A 11 9.79 -13.69 10.14
CA LEU A 11 10.99 -14.37 10.65
C LEU A 11 11.68 -13.55 11.74
N THR A 12 12.32 -14.24 12.69
CA THR A 12 13.18 -13.60 13.67
C THR A 12 14.51 -13.17 13.04
N PRO A 13 15.24 -12.20 13.63
CA PRO A 13 16.56 -11.81 13.16
C PRO A 13 17.54 -12.99 13.03
N GLU A 14 17.48 -13.97 13.92
CA GLU A 14 18.32 -15.17 13.90
C GLU A 14 18.00 -16.04 12.68
N GLN A 15 16.71 -16.29 12.41
CA GLN A 15 16.27 -17.04 11.22
C GLN A 15 16.69 -16.34 9.92
N ILE A 16 16.59 -15.00 9.88
CA ILE A 16 17.06 -14.20 8.74
C ILE A 16 18.57 -14.37 8.55
N ALA A 17 19.35 -14.29 9.64
CA ALA A 17 20.80 -14.43 9.60
C ALA A 17 21.22 -15.82 9.09
N GLU A 18 20.56 -16.89 9.54
CA GLU A 18 20.80 -18.25 9.07
C GLU A 18 20.54 -18.38 7.55
N ILE A 19 19.42 -17.85 7.07
CA ILE A 19 19.09 -17.84 5.64
C ILE A 19 20.17 -17.07 4.87
N GLN A 20 20.55 -15.88 5.32
CA GLN A 20 21.56 -15.06 4.65
C GLN A 20 22.94 -15.73 4.62
N MET A 21 23.36 -16.38 5.70
CA MET A 21 24.61 -17.16 5.73
C MET A 21 24.58 -18.30 4.71
N SER A 22 23.46 -19.02 4.59
CA SER A 22 23.31 -20.09 3.61
C SER A 22 23.40 -19.59 2.17
N LEU A 23 22.91 -18.37 1.89
CA LEU A 23 22.88 -17.76 0.57
C LEU A 23 24.22 -17.18 0.13
N LYS A 24 25.05 -16.66 1.06
CA LYS A 24 26.41 -16.16 0.74
C LYS A 24 27.32 -17.20 0.07
N SER A 25 27.02 -18.48 0.26
CA SER A 25 27.75 -19.59 -0.40
C SER A 25 27.36 -19.81 -1.86
N LYS A 26 26.27 -19.19 -2.34
CA LYS A 26 25.66 -19.39 -3.66
C LYS A 26 25.39 -18.04 -4.31
N ASN A 27 26.42 -17.37 -4.87
CA ASN A 27 26.38 -16.13 -5.68
C ASN A 27 25.26 -15.13 -5.35
N ASP A 28 25.61 -13.92 -4.88
CA ASP A 28 24.71 -12.83 -4.47
C ASP A 28 23.47 -12.63 -5.38
N LEU A 29 22.39 -13.36 -5.11
CA LEU A 29 21.10 -13.16 -5.74
C LEU A 29 20.44 -11.95 -5.06
N LEU A 30 20.03 -10.96 -5.86
CA LEU A 30 19.34 -9.76 -5.36
C LEU A 30 18.00 -10.10 -4.68
N PHE A 31 17.34 -11.19 -5.09
CA PHE A 31 16.07 -11.63 -4.55
C PHE A 31 16.15 -13.07 -4.06
N VAL A 32 15.60 -13.31 -2.86
CA VAL A 32 15.53 -14.63 -2.24
C VAL A 32 14.22 -15.29 -2.63
N ASN A 33 14.26 -16.59 -2.93
CA ASN A 33 13.07 -17.37 -3.21
C ASN A 33 12.19 -17.49 -1.95
N THR A 34 10.92 -17.13 -2.09
CA THR A 34 9.90 -17.11 -1.03
C THR A 34 9.18 -18.44 -0.81
N ALA A 35 9.31 -19.40 -1.74
CA ALA A 35 8.48 -20.59 -1.84
C ALA A 35 8.41 -21.39 -0.53
N GLY A 36 7.22 -21.41 0.06
CA GLY A 36 6.89 -22.21 1.25
C GLY A 36 7.37 -21.67 2.60
N ARG A 37 7.92 -20.44 2.67
CA ARG A 37 8.43 -19.86 3.93
C ARG A 37 7.51 -18.82 4.55
N ASN A 38 6.81 -18.05 3.73
CA ASN A 38 5.87 -17.04 4.19
C ASN A 38 4.43 -17.61 4.08
N PRO A 39 3.69 -17.72 5.19
CA PRO A 39 2.37 -18.35 5.22
C PRO A 39 1.28 -17.50 4.57
N TYR A 40 1.56 -16.23 4.25
CA TYR A 40 0.60 -15.28 3.69
C TYR A 40 0.70 -15.15 2.16
N ILE A 41 1.62 -15.88 1.52
CA ILE A 41 1.77 -15.94 0.07
C ILE A 41 1.71 -17.38 -0.46
N PRO A 42 1.24 -17.58 -1.69
CA PRO A 42 1.25 -18.88 -2.37
C PRO A 42 2.65 -19.51 -2.48
N LYS A 43 2.72 -20.84 -2.59
CA LYS A 43 4.01 -21.57 -2.71
C LYS A 43 4.71 -21.29 -4.04
N GLU A 44 3.92 -20.98 -5.05
CA GLU A 44 4.28 -20.65 -6.43
C GLU A 44 4.63 -19.17 -6.62
N TRP A 45 4.77 -18.40 -5.53
CA TRP A 45 5.14 -16.99 -5.61
C TRP A 45 6.49 -16.79 -6.29
N GLN A 46 6.51 -16.03 -7.38
CA GLN A 46 7.71 -15.83 -8.18
C GLN A 46 8.74 -14.98 -7.44
N THR A 47 10.01 -15.41 -7.46
CA THR A 47 11.13 -14.62 -6.93
C THR A 47 11.16 -13.22 -7.55
N GLY A 48 11.23 -12.18 -6.72
CA GLY A 48 11.23 -10.78 -7.16
C GLY A 48 9.84 -10.18 -7.39
N ARG A 49 8.76 -10.98 -7.26
CA ARG A 49 7.39 -10.47 -7.22
C ARG A 49 7.15 -9.71 -5.91
N TRP A 50 6.55 -8.54 -6.03
CA TRP A 50 6.13 -7.69 -4.92
C TRP A 50 4.78 -8.11 -4.32
N GLY A 51 4.45 -7.62 -3.13
CA GLY A 51 3.27 -7.98 -2.36
C GLY A 51 2.22 -6.86 -2.28
N ASP A 52 1.45 -6.87 -1.20
CA ASP A 52 0.32 -5.95 -0.99
C ASP A 52 0.75 -4.47 -0.95
N ALA A 53 1.93 -4.15 -0.39
CA ALA A 53 2.45 -2.79 -0.35
C ALA A 53 2.57 -2.18 -1.76
N THR A 54 3.16 -2.90 -2.72
CA THR A 54 3.27 -2.43 -4.09
C THR A 54 1.93 -2.48 -4.81
N GLN A 55 1.14 -3.55 -4.63
CA GLN A 55 -0.18 -3.68 -5.25
C GLN A 55 -1.09 -2.48 -4.93
N LEU A 56 -1.19 -2.16 -3.64
CA LEU A 56 -2.04 -1.06 -3.16
C LEU A 56 -1.47 0.32 -3.52
N SER A 57 -0.15 0.44 -3.64
CA SER A 57 0.48 1.65 -4.19
C SER A 57 0.09 1.86 -5.66
N LEU A 58 0.12 0.78 -6.47
CA LEU A 58 -0.29 0.83 -7.87
C LEU A 58 -1.77 1.16 -8.02
N ALA A 59 -2.64 0.65 -7.14
CA ALA A 59 -4.05 1.04 -7.09
C ALA A 59 -4.22 2.56 -6.90
N ILE A 60 -3.48 3.15 -5.96
CA ILE A 60 -3.50 4.60 -5.74
C ILE A 60 -2.96 5.35 -6.96
N MET A 61 -1.87 4.86 -7.56
CA MET A 61 -1.30 5.48 -8.77
C MET A 61 -2.28 5.45 -9.94
N ASN A 62 -2.97 4.32 -10.17
CA ASN A 62 -4.01 4.20 -11.20
C ASN A 62 -5.16 5.20 -10.95
N ALA A 63 -5.61 5.34 -9.70
CA ALA A 63 -6.65 6.29 -9.33
C ALA A 63 -6.21 7.75 -9.61
N ILE A 64 -4.97 8.10 -9.26
CA ILE A 64 -4.38 9.42 -9.54
C ILE A 64 -4.29 9.65 -11.05
N THR A 65 -3.78 8.70 -11.83
CA THR A 65 -3.67 8.82 -13.29
C THR A 65 -5.03 9.07 -13.91
N LYS A 66 -6.06 8.29 -13.53
CA LYS A 66 -7.43 8.53 -13.99
C LYS A 66 -7.95 9.90 -13.58
N HIS A 67 -7.70 10.31 -12.34
CA HIS A 67 -8.14 11.62 -11.84
C HIS A 67 -7.53 12.78 -12.63
N VAL A 68 -6.25 12.69 -13.01
CA VAL A 68 -5.56 13.71 -13.79
C VAL A 68 -5.96 13.68 -15.27
N CYS A 69 -6.18 12.50 -15.85
CA CYS A 69 -6.51 12.35 -17.27
C CYS A 69 -7.99 12.57 -17.61
N ASP A 70 -8.91 12.23 -16.70
CA ASP A 70 -10.36 12.32 -16.95
C ASP A 70 -10.92 13.74 -16.72
N ASP A 71 -10.09 14.70 -16.30
CA ASP A 71 -10.53 16.07 -15.96
C ASP A 71 -10.90 16.93 -17.20
N ASP A 72 -10.85 16.34 -18.41
CA ASP A 72 -11.02 17.03 -19.71
C ASP A 72 -12.40 16.82 -20.39
N ASP A 73 -13.28 15.91 -19.92
CA ASP A 73 -14.48 15.51 -20.71
C ASP A 73 -15.85 15.73 -20.05
N GLY A 74 -15.97 16.63 -19.06
CA GLY A 74 -17.27 17.13 -18.59
C GLY A 74 -18.20 16.12 -17.89
N SER A 75 -17.74 14.89 -17.60
CA SER A 75 -18.47 13.92 -16.78
C SER A 75 -18.47 14.33 -15.29
N GLU A 76 -19.43 13.82 -14.50
CA GLU A 76 -19.45 13.99 -13.04
C GLU A 76 -18.04 13.77 -12.45
N LYS A 77 -17.49 14.81 -11.81
CA LYS A 77 -16.15 14.77 -11.22
C LYS A 77 -16.16 13.85 -10.00
N PHE A 78 -15.88 12.57 -10.20
CA PHE A 78 -15.53 11.67 -9.10
C PHE A 78 -14.33 12.24 -8.34
N SER A 79 -14.47 12.33 -7.01
CA SER A 79 -13.37 12.79 -6.18
C SER A 79 -12.20 11.80 -6.24
N LEU A 80 -10.99 12.27 -5.95
CA LEU A 80 -9.81 11.39 -5.95
C LEU A 80 -9.96 10.23 -4.94
N ILE A 81 -10.62 10.46 -3.80
CA ILE A 81 -10.84 9.39 -2.82
C ILE A 81 -11.78 8.30 -3.37
N ASP A 82 -12.84 8.68 -4.10
CA ASP A 82 -13.75 7.70 -4.72
C ASP A 82 -12.98 6.79 -5.69
N ARG A 83 -12.12 7.38 -6.52
CA ARG A 83 -11.28 6.62 -7.47
C ARG A 83 -10.29 5.71 -6.76
N ILE A 84 -9.70 6.17 -5.65
CA ILE A 84 -8.79 5.36 -4.83
C ILE A 84 -9.54 4.15 -4.26
N VAL A 85 -10.75 4.37 -3.74
CA VAL A 85 -11.61 3.30 -3.20
C VAL A 85 -11.95 2.28 -4.28
N ASP A 86 -12.36 2.73 -5.46
CA ASP A 86 -12.71 1.86 -6.58
C ASP A 86 -11.53 0.98 -7.02
N GLU A 87 -10.33 1.54 -7.15
CA GLU A 87 -9.13 0.75 -7.48
C GLU A 87 -8.79 -0.25 -6.37
N HIS A 88 -8.97 0.08 -5.09
CA HIS A 88 -8.75 -0.89 -4.01
C HIS A 88 -9.77 -2.04 -4.03
N VAL A 89 -11.04 -1.74 -4.29
CA VAL A 89 -12.09 -2.76 -4.44
C VAL A 89 -11.80 -3.66 -5.64
N LYS A 90 -11.33 -3.08 -6.75
CA LYS A 90 -10.90 -3.84 -7.92
C LYS A 90 -9.74 -4.80 -7.58
N GLU A 91 -8.70 -4.32 -6.90
CA GLU A 91 -7.57 -5.18 -6.48
C GLU A 91 -8.03 -6.28 -5.51
N TRP A 92 -9.00 -6.00 -4.64
CA TRP A 92 -9.56 -7.00 -3.72
C TRP A 92 -10.23 -8.16 -4.44
N TRP A 93 -10.92 -7.90 -5.56
CA TRP A 93 -11.50 -8.95 -6.39
C TRP A 93 -10.46 -9.73 -7.21
N ASP A 94 -9.32 -9.13 -7.53
CA ASP A 94 -8.26 -9.77 -8.33
C ASP A 94 -7.38 -10.69 -7.48
N CYS A 95 -6.73 -10.14 -6.45
CA CYS A 95 -5.79 -10.88 -5.61
C CYS A 95 -5.58 -10.15 -4.28
N THR A 96 -5.63 -10.90 -3.17
CA THR A 96 -5.36 -10.37 -1.83
C THR A 96 -4.23 -11.10 -1.12
N ASP A 97 -3.34 -11.74 -1.88
CA ASP A 97 -2.17 -12.42 -1.34
C ASP A 97 -1.25 -11.39 -0.64
N GLY A 98 -0.77 -11.75 0.55
CA GLY A 98 0.01 -10.84 1.39
C GLY A 98 -0.78 -9.75 2.12
N TRP A 99 -2.04 -9.48 1.78
CA TRP A 99 -2.78 -8.40 2.47
C TRP A 99 -3.01 -8.73 3.94
N GLY A 100 -2.74 -7.75 4.81
CA GLY A 100 -3.11 -7.84 6.22
C GLY A 100 -4.63 -7.93 6.43
N ASN A 101 -5.06 -8.69 7.45
CA ASN A 101 -6.48 -8.91 7.77
C ASN A 101 -7.28 -7.62 7.96
N GLY A 102 -6.67 -6.57 8.54
CA GLY A 102 -7.30 -5.27 8.72
C GLY A 102 -7.70 -4.62 7.39
N THR A 103 -6.77 -4.60 6.43
CA THR A 103 -7.01 -4.13 5.06
C THR A 103 -8.04 -4.99 4.36
N LYS A 104 -7.89 -6.32 4.36
CA LYS A 104 -8.83 -7.26 3.73
C LYS A 104 -10.27 -7.02 4.20
N SER A 105 -10.47 -7.01 5.51
CA SER A 105 -11.80 -6.87 6.11
C SER A 105 -12.42 -5.51 5.81
N ALA A 106 -11.61 -4.44 5.77
CA ALA A 106 -12.11 -3.10 5.50
C ALA A 106 -12.54 -2.92 4.04
N ILE A 107 -11.74 -3.40 3.10
CA ILE A 107 -12.10 -3.33 1.67
C ILE A 107 -13.25 -4.27 1.35
N GLU A 108 -13.32 -5.46 1.97
CA GLU A 108 -14.48 -6.36 1.83
C GLU A 108 -15.79 -5.68 2.26
N ARG A 109 -15.79 -4.97 3.39
CA ARG A 109 -16.96 -4.21 3.86
C ARG A 109 -17.41 -3.14 2.88
N ILE A 110 -16.46 -2.47 2.22
CA ILE A 110 -16.76 -1.49 1.18
C ILE A 110 -17.30 -2.19 -0.07
N ALA A 111 -16.62 -3.23 -0.55
CA ALA A 111 -16.98 -3.98 -1.75
C ALA A 111 -18.39 -4.58 -1.67
N GLN A 112 -18.82 -4.97 -0.47
CA GLN A 112 -20.16 -5.49 -0.21
C GLN A 112 -21.23 -4.39 -0.01
N GLY A 113 -20.86 -3.11 -0.02
CA GLY A 113 -21.77 -1.99 0.21
C GLY A 113 -22.24 -1.84 1.66
N CYS A 114 -21.54 -2.47 2.61
CA CYS A 114 -21.92 -2.47 4.02
C CYS A 114 -21.46 -1.20 4.76
N TYR A 115 -20.35 -0.60 4.32
CA TYR A 115 -19.71 0.56 4.94
C TYR A 115 -19.20 1.53 3.89
N SER A 116 -19.04 2.80 4.25
CA SER A 116 -18.32 3.78 3.43
C SER A 116 -16.84 3.79 3.78
N TYR A 117 -16.00 4.35 2.91
CA TYR A 117 -14.56 4.52 3.18
C TYR A 117 -14.27 5.40 4.40
N CYS A 118 -15.23 6.18 4.90
CA CYS A 118 -15.07 6.99 6.09
C CYS A 118 -15.06 6.17 7.40
N ASN A 119 -15.65 4.97 7.38
CA ASN A 119 -15.88 4.16 8.59
C ASN A 119 -15.62 2.66 8.42
N SER A 120 -15.05 2.26 7.28
CA SER A 120 -14.70 0.87 7.00
C SER A 120 -13.44 0.40 7.73
N GLY A 121 -12.54 1.29 8.15
CA GLY A 121 -11.27 0.92 8.78
C GLY A 121 -11.39 0.30 10.17
N GLY A 122 -10.45 -0.59 10.51
CA GLY A 122 -10.35 -1.16 11.85
C GLY A 122 -9.56 -0.29 12.83
N SER A 123 -9.58 -0.62 14.12
CA SER A 123 -8.78 0.07 15.15
C SER A 123 -7.31 -0.37 15.20
N SER A 124 -6.86 -1.23 14.27
CA SER A 124 -5.47 -1.68 14.21
C SER A 124 -4.52 -0.54 13.87
N SER A 125 -3.29 -0.61 14.38
CA SER A 125 -2.19 0.30 14.07
C SER A 125 -1.16 -0.32 13.12
N GLY A 126 -1.60 -1.22 12.24
CA GLY A 126 -0.75 -1.86 11.25
C GLY A 126 -0.19 -0.86 10.23
N ASN A 127 0.80 -1.30 9.45
CA ASN A 127 1.47 -0.49 8.43
C ASN A 127 0.70 -0.40 7.09
N GLY A 128 -0.51 -0.98 7.00
CA GLY A 128 -1.26 -1.13 5.76
C GLY A 128 -1.63 0.18 5.04
N VAL A 129 -1.50 1.32 5.73
CA VAL A 129 -1.66 2.65 5.15
C VAL A 129 -0.31 3.24 4.72
N ILE A 130 0.67 3.35 5.62
CA ILE A 130 1.94 4.03 5.33
C ILE A 130 2.67 3.38 4.14
N MET A 131 2.60 2.06 3.99
CA MET A 131 3.31 1.33 2.94
C MET A 131 2.81 1.62 1.51
N LYS A 132 1.67 2.31 1.36
CA LYS A 132 1.06 2.61 0.06
C LYS A 132 0.91 4.11 -0.26
N LEU A 133 1.39 5.00 0.61
CA LEU A 133 1.14 6.45 0.48
C LEU A 133 2.12 7.21 -0.42
N THR A 134 3.22 6.60 -0.86
CA THR A 134 4.23 7.29 -1.70
C THR A 134 3.62 7.95 -2.95
N PRO A 135 2.69 7.31 -3.71
CA PRO A 135 2.08 7.94 -4.87
C PRO A 135 1.30 9.22 -4.55
N VAL A 136 0.65 9.30 -3.37
CA VAL A 136 -0.08 10.49 -2.92
C VAL A 136 0.88 11.66 -2.69
N ALA A 137 2.00 11.41 -2.04
CA ALA A 137 3.04 12.42 -1.81
C ALA A 137 3.60 12.94 -3.14
N PHE A 138 3.88 12.04 -4.08
CA PHE A 138 4.38 12.41 -5.41
C PHE A 138 3.35 13.19 -6.22
N PHE A 139 2.07 12.84 -6.13
CA PHE A 139 1.00 13.59 -6.78
C PHE A 139 0.98 15.04 -6.31
N PHE A 140 0.98 15.30 -4.99
CA PHE A 140 1.01 16.68 -4.49
C PHE A 140 2.28 17.42 -4.93
N HIS A 141 3.44 16.77 -4.86
CA HIS A 141 4.71 17.41 -5.23
C HIS A 141 4.81 17.72 -6.73
N ILE A 142 4.58 16.73 -7.60
CA ILE A 142 4.73 16.86 -9.06
C ILE A 142 3.71 17.84 -9.63
N CYS A 143 2.47 17.82 -9.12
CA CYS A 143 1.42 18.73 -9.56
C CYS A 143 1.48 20.10 -8.87
N ASN A 144 2.47 20.35 -8.01
CA ASN A 144 2.64 21.58 -7.24
C ASN A 144 1.36 21.98 -6.46
N LEU A 145 0.73 20.99 -5.83
CA LEU A 145 -0.48 21.16 -5.03
C LEU A 145 -0.12 21.25 -3.55
N SER A 146 -0.92 22.02 -2.79
CA SER A 146 -0.89 21.93 -1.33
C SER A 146 -1.31 20.53 -0.89
N ILE A 147 -0.66 20.00 0.15
CA ILE A 147 -1.08 18.74 0.78
C ILE A 147 -2.54 18.89 1.23
N ASN A 148 -3.37 17.95 0.81
CA ASN A 148 -4.74 17.85 1.26
C ASN A 148 -4.81 16.85 2.42
N ASP A 149 -4.83 17.37 3.65
CA ASP A 149 -4.84 16.57 4.87
C ASP A 149 -6.10 15.71 4.99
N GLU A 150 -7.25 16.22 4.52
CA GLU A 150 -8.51 15.47 4.52
C GLU A 150 -8.42 14.23 3.63
N LEU A 151 -7.85 14.36 2.42
CA LEU A 151 -7.63 13.21 1.55
C LEU A 151 -6.73 12.15 2.21
N VAL A 152 -5.62 12.57 2.83
CA VAL A 152 -4.71 11.65 3.51
C VAL A 152 -5.42 10.94 4.66
N GLU A 153 -6.22 11.67 5.46
CA GLU A 153 -7.02 11.10 6.54
C GLU A 153 -8.06 10.10 6.01
N LEU A 154 -8.76 10.42 4.92
CA LEU A 154 -9.75 9.52 4.32
C LEU A 154 -9.10 8.22 3.79
N ILE A 155 -7.92 8.31 3.17
CA ILE A 155 -7.16 7.12 2.75
C ILE A 155 -6.78 6.27 3.97
N CYS A 156 -6.47 6.89 5.11
CA CYS A 156 -6.24 6.16 6.35
C CYS A 156 -7.52 5.44 6.78
N ARG A 157 -8.61 6.20 6.98
CA ARG A 157 -9.90 5.71 7.52
C ARG A 157 -10.51 4.59 6.69
N MET A 158 -10.20 4.56 5.39
CA MET A 158 -10.61 3.47 4.49
C MET A 158 -10.19 2.09 5.02
N THR A 159 -9.04 1.96 5.69
CA THR A 159 -8.55 0.66 6.19
C THR A 159 -8.15 0.66 7.66
N HIS A 160 -7.74 1.80 8.22
CA HIS A 160 -7.24 1.95 9.59
C HIS A 160 -7.71 3.28 10.22
N MET A 161 -8.42 3.21 11.35
CA MET A 161 -8.95 4.37 12.07
C MET A 161 -8.12 4.79 13.28
N SER A 162 -6.99 4.12 13.55
CA SER A 162 -6.11 4.47 14.68
C SER A 162 -5.46 5.83 14.48
N SER A 163 -5.45 6.66 15.52
CA SER A 163 -4.75 7.95 15.52
C SER A 163 -3.26 7.81 15.22
N VAL A 164 -2.63 6.72 15.66
CA VAL A 164 -1.22 6.41 15.37
C VAL A 164 -1.01 6.27 13.87
N THR A 165 -1.91 5.56 13.17
CA THR A 165 -1.83 5.37 11.72
C THR A 165 -2.01 6.69 10.98
N ILE A 166 -2.99 7.50 11.38
CA ILE A 166 -3.26 8.81 10.75
C ILE A 166 -2.06 9.75 10.93
N VAL A 167 -1.54 9.90 12.15
CA VAL A 167 -0.37 10.76 12.42
C VAL A 167 0.86 10.28 11.64
N THR A 168 1.08 8.96 11.60
CA THR A 168 2.20 8.35 10.88
C THR A 168 2.07 8.56 9.36
N ALA A 169 0.86 8.49 8.82
CA ALA A 169 0.58 8.79 7.42
C ALA A 169 0.91 10.24 7.06
N PHE A 170 0.51 11.21 7.90
CA PHE A 170 0.89 12.60 7.71
C PHE A 170 2.41 12.75 7.73
N ILE A 171 3.10 12.30 8.78
CA ILE A 171 4.57 12.41 8.89
C ILE A 171 5.24 11.84 7.63
N TYR A 172 4.78 10.68 7.15
CA TYR A 172 5.33 10.05 5.96
C TYR A 172 5.14 10.89 4.68
N VAL A 173 3.92 11.38 4.42
CA VAL A 173 3.64 12.20 3.22
C VAL A 173 4.46 13.47 3.22
N TYR A 174 4.53 14.18 4.35
CA TYR A 174 5.33 15.39 4.49
C TYR A 174 6.82 15.11 4.32
N LEU A 175 7.33 14.00 4.87
CA LEU A 175 8.72 13.60 4.72
C LEU A 175 9.08 13.28 3.27
N CYS A 176 8.22 12.55 2.55
CA CYS A 176 8.42 12.26 1.14
C CYS A 176 8.51 13.53 0.30
N ILE A 177 7.59 14.49 0.50
CA ILE A 177 7.59 15.76 -0.21
C ILE A 177 8.83 16.59 0.14
N PHE A 178 9.21 16.63 1.42
CA PHE A 178 10.42 17.32 1.86
C PHE A 178 11.66 16.79 1.15
N ILE A 179 11.85 15.46 1.11
CA ILE A 179 12.99 14.82 0.45
C ILE A 179 13.00 15.14 -1.05
N CYS A 180 11.86 15.02 -1.73
CA CYS A 180 11.76 15.31 -3.16
C CYS A 180 12.05 16.78 -3.49
N SER A 181 11.75 17.70 -2.58
CA SER A 181 11.98 19.14 -2.76
C SER A 181 13.44 19.57 -2.57
N GLN A 182 14.32 18.66 -2.12
CA GLN A 182 15.77 18.94 -1.98
C GLN A 182 16.59 18.47 -3.20
N CYS A 183 15.96 17.80 -4.18
CA CYS A 183 16.59 17.33 -5.41
C CYS A 183 16.39 18.33 -6.55
#